data_AF-A0A956B7N7-F1
#
_entry.id   AF-A0A956B7N7-F1
#
_cell.length_a   1.000
_cell.length_b   1.000
_cell.length_c   1.000
_cell.angle_alpha   90.00
_cell.angle_beta   90.00
_cell.angle_gamma   90.00
#
_symmetry.space_group_name_H-M   'P 1'
#
loop_
_entity.id
_entity.type
_entity.pdbx_description
1 polymer ?
#
loop_
_entity_poly.entity_id
_entity_poly.type
_entity_poly.pdbx_seq_one_letter_code
_entity_poly.pdbx_strand_id
1 'polypeptide(L)'
;MSKSQEYASRAEAVFLPNYRPAPVALDRGEGAFVYDVDGHRYLDLVAGIAVSALGHAHPALTRAVAEQVNKIAHTSMLYLNAPAVELAEKIIGTCFADQLYFCNSGAEANEAAIKVARR
;
A
#
# COMPACT_ATOMS: atom_id res chain seq x y z
N MET A 1 10.51 -20.66 -22.22
CA MET A 1 10.19 -20.37 -20.81
C MET A 1 9.62 -18.97 -20.79
N SER A 2 8.48 -18.72 -20.15
CA SER A 2 7.94 -17.35 -20.06
C SER A 2 8.82 -16.50 -19.14
N LYS A 3 8.81 -15.18 -19.29
CA LYS A 3 9.54 -14.30 -18.37
C LYS A 3 9.02 -14.45 -16.94
N SER A 4 7.72 -14.69 -16.78
CA SER A 4 7.13 -14.97 -15.46
C SER A 4 7.76 -16.20 -14.78
N GLN A 5 8.04 -17.26 -15.53
CA GLN A 5 8.72 -18.46 -15.00
C GLN A 5 10.18 -18.16 -14.61
N GLU A 6 10.88 -17.34 -15.40
CA GLU A 6 12.24 -16.91 -15.08
C GLU A 6 12.28 -16.12 -13.76
N TYR A 7 11.38 -15.16 -13.58
CA TYR A 7 11.26 -14.41 -12.32
C TYR A 7 10.89 -15.29 -11.14
N ALA A 8 9.99 -16.27 -11.32
CA ALA A 8 9.63 -17.22 -10.26
C ALA A 8 10.86 -18.03 -9.80
N SER A 9 11.65 -18.58 -10.73
CA SER A 9 12.87 -19.33 -10.39
C SER A 9 13.92 -18.45 -9.69
N ARG A 10 14.09 -17.21 -10.16
CA ARG A 10 15.01 -16.25 -9.51
C ARG A 10 14.55 -15.90 -8.09
N ALA A 11 13.24 -15.75 -7.88
CA ALA A 11 12.67 -15.44 -6.57
C ALA A 11 12.91 -16.55 -5.55
N GLU A 12 12.84 -17.83 -5.94
CA GLU A 12 13.16 -18.97 -5.05
C GLU A 12 14.59 -18.93 -4.51
N ALA A 13 15.53 -18.38 -5.29
CA ALA A 13 16.92 -18.27 -4.88
C ALA A 13 17.21 -17.08 -3.94
N VAL A 14 16.34 -16.06 -3.90
CA VAL A 14 16.60 -14.79 -3.19
C VAL A 14 15.58 -14.43 -2.11
N PHE A 15 14.41 -15.06 -2.09
CA PHE A 15 13.37 -14.80 -1.08
C PHE A 15 13.33 -15.89 0.00
N LEU A 16 12.97 -15.47 1.22
CA LEU A 16 12.62 -16.42 2.27
C LEU A 16 11.34 -17.17 1.87
N PRO A 17 11.20 -18.45 2.22
CA PRO A 17 10.04 -19.28 1.84
C PRO A 17 8.81 -19.05 2.74
N ASN A 18 8.47 -17.78 3.04
CA ASN A 18 7.32 -17.40 3.86
C ASN A 18 6.02 -17.20 3.07
N TYR A 19 6.10 -17.13 1.74
CA TYR A 19 4.95 -17.08 0.84
C TYR A 19 5.08 -18.10 -0.29
N ARG A 20 3.96 -18.41 -0.94
CA ARG A 20 3.89 -19.23 -2.17
C ARG A 20 3.22 -18.42 -3.27
N PRO A 21 3.96 -17.53 -3.96
CA PRO A 21 3.38 -16.69 -5.01
C PRO A 21 2.91 -17.55 -6.19
N ALA A 22 1.85 -17.12 -6.87
CA ALA A 22 1.52 -17.67 -8.18
C ALA A 22 2.68 -17.40 -9.16
N PRO A 23 2.95 -18.27 -10.15
CA PRO A 23 4.04 -18.11 -11.11
C PRO A 23 3.70 -17.07 -12.20
N VAL A 24 3.22 -15.89 -11.79
CA VAL A 24 2.84 -14.74 -12.63
C VAL A 24 3.59 -13.53 -12.10
N ALA A 25 4.49 -12.97 -12.90
CA ALA A 25 5.23 -11.78 -12.53
C ALA A 25 4.52 -10.54 -13.09
N LEU A 26 3.80 -9.81 -12.23
CA LEU A 26 3.10 -8.57 -12.59
C LEU A 26 4.10 -7.41 -12.79
N ASP A 27 3.86 -6.60 -13.81
CA ASP A 27 4.73 -5.49 -14.21
C ASP A 27 4.04 -4.12 -14.08
N ARG A 28 2.80 -4.01 -14.55
CA ARG A 28 2.03 -2.76 -14.50
C ARG A 28 0.57 -3.00 -14.16
N GLY A 29 -0.08 -1.97 -13.62
CA GLY A 29 -1.52 -1.97 -13.36
C GLY A 29 -2.18 -0.67 -13.81
N GLU A 30 -3.46 -0.76 -14.19
CA GLU A 30 -4.28 0.37 -14.65
C GLU A 30 -5.74 0.11 -14.27
N GLY A 31 -6.27 0.91 -13.35
CA GLY A 31 -7.62 0.72 -12.83
C GLY A 31 -7.78 -0.67 -12.20
N ALA A 32 -8.77 -1.45 -12.67
CA ALA A 32 -9.01 -2.81 -12.19
C ALA A 32 -8.15 -3.89 -12.88
N PHE A 33 -7.25 -3.52 -13.80
CA PHE A 33 -6.45 -4.48 -14.56
C PHE A 33 -4.98 -4.46 -14.14
N VAL A 34 -4.35 -5.63 -14.20
CA VAL A 34 -2.90 -5.81 -14.08
C VAL A 34 -2.37 -6.56 -15.30
N TYR A 35 -1.09 -6.37 -15.58
CA TYR A 35 -0.42 -6.96 -16.73
C TYR A 35 0.87 -7.64 -16.27
N ASP A 36 1.11 -8.85 -16.74
CA ASP A 36 2.38 -9.54 -16.48
C ASP A 36 3.51 -9.05 -17.40
N VAL A 37 4.74 -9.47 -17.09
CA VAL A 37 5.96 -9.21 -17.86
C VAL A 37 5.95 -9.81 -19.28
N ASP A 38 5.04 -10.75 -19.54
CA ASP A 38 4.82 -11.38 -20.85
C ASP A 38 3.74 -10.63 -21.66
N GLY A 39 3.07 -9.64 -21.07
CA GLY A 39 2.06 -8.79 -21.69
C GLY A 39 0.61 -9.25 -21.52
N HIS A 40 0.34 -10.34 -20.79
CA HIS A 40 -1.01 -10.81 -20.54
C HIS A 40 -1.75 -9.87 -19.59
N ARG A 41 -3.03 -9.58 -19.90
CA ARG A 41 -3.90 -8.74 -19.09
C ARG A 41 -4.82 -9.59 -18.21
N TYR A 42 -4.90 -9.23 -16.93
CA TYR A 42 -5.76 -9.87 -15.94
C TYR A 42 -6.69 -8.84 -15.31
N LEU A 43 -7.94 -9.22 -15.08
CA LEU A 43 -8.82 -8.50 -14.16
C LEU A 43 -8.40 -8.85 -12.73
N ASP A 44 -8.03 -7.85 -11.95
CA ASP A 44 -7.56 -8.05 -10.57
C ASP A 44 -8.76 -8.11 -9.61
N LEU A 45 -9.13 -9.34 -9.23
CA LEU A 45 -10.18 -9.60 -8.24
C LEU A 45 -9.63 -9.74 -6.81
N VAL A 46 -8.33 -9.55 -6.61
CA VAL A 46 -7.66 -9.61 -5.30
C VAL A 46 -7.40 -8.21 -4.77
N ALA A 47 -7.06 -7.27 -5.64
CA ALA A 47 -6.76 -5.87 -5.34
C ALA A 47 -5.72 -5.72 -4.22
N GLY A 48 -4.72 -6.60 -4.19
CA GLY A 48 -3.72 -6.63 -3.12
C GLY A 48 -4.31 -6.93 -1.74
N ILE A 49 -5.33 -7.82 -1.65
CA ILE A 49 -6.12 -8.06 -0.44
C ILE A 49 -6.86 -6.77 -0.04
N ALA A 50 -7.66 -6.25 -0.99
CA ALA A 50 -8.45 -5.02 -0.86
C ALA A 50 -7.66 -3.73 -0.59
N VAL A 51 -6.34 -3.71 -0.77
CA VAL A 51 -5.48 -2.53 -0.64
C VAL A 51 -5.71 -1.53 -1.79
N SER A 52 -5.76 -1.99 -3.03
CA SER A 52 -5.90 -1.15 -4.23
C SER A 52 -7.36 -0.72 -4.47
N ALA A 53 -8.01 -0.10 -3.48
CA ALA A 53 -9.43 0.26 -3.52
C ALA A 53 -9.78 1.29 -4.62
N LEU A 54 -8.84 2.16 -5.00
CA LEU A 54 -8.99 3.12 -6.11
C LEU A 54 -8.54 2.54 -7.46
N GLY A 55 -8.17 1.27 -7.50
CA GLY A 55 -7.48 0.66 -8.62
C GLY A 55 -6.00 1.02 -8.70
N HIS A 56 -5.29 0.37 -9.61
CA HIS A 56 -3.87 0.56 -9.85
C HIS A 56 -3.59 1.85 -10.61
N ALA A 57 -2.49 2.52 -10.24
CA ALA A 57 -1.99 3.75 -10.87
C ALA A 57 -3.01 4.90 -10.97
N HIS A 58 -3.90 5.04 -9.97
CA HIS A 58 -4.91 6.10 -9.95
C HIS A 58 -4.27 7.50 -10.07
N PRO A 59 -4.60 8.32 -11.09
CA PRO A 59 -3.86 9.56 -11.40
C PRO A 59 -3.81 10.59 -10.28
N ALA A 60 -4.86 10.68 -9.45
CA ALA A 60 -4.87 11.58 -8.30
C ALA A 60 -3.91 11.13 -7.19
N LEU A 61 -3.79 9.82 -6.97
CA LEU A 61 -2.91 9.26 -5.95
C LEU A 61 -1.44 9.39 -6.36
N THR A 62 -1.12 9.01 -7.59
CA THR A 62 0.25 9.08 -8.11
C THR A 62 0.77 10.52 -8.13
N ARG A 63 -0.08 11.48 -8.52
CA ARG A 63 0.25 12.91 -8.48
C ARG A 63 0.49 13.41 -7.04
N ALA A 64 -0.44 13.14 -6.12
CA ALA A 64 -0.33 13.60 -4.74
C ALA A 64 0.94 13.07 -4.05
N VAL A 65 1.26 11.79 -4.25
CA VAL A 65 2.49 11.17 -3.71
C VAL A 65 3.72 11.81 -4.33
N ALA A 66 3.80 11.93 -5.66
CA ALA A 66 4.95 12.51 -6.34
C ALA A 66 5.21 13.96 -5.91
N GLU A 67 4.16 14.78 -5.82
CA GLU A 67 4.26 16.17 -5.37
C GLU A 67 4.76 16.26 -3.92
N GLN A 68 4.23 15.43 -3.02
CA GLN A 68 4.61 15.48 -1.61
C GLN A 68 6.04 14.96 -1.38
N VAL A 69 6.43 13.86 -2.02
CA VAL A 69 7.78 13.28 -1.88
C VAL A 69 8.85 14.23 -2.42
N ASN A 70 8.56 14.99 -3.48
CA ASN A 70 9.46 16.02 -3.99
C ASN A 70 9.62 17.21 -3.04
N LYS A 71 8.68 17.43 -2.11
CA LYS A 71 8.80 18.47 -1.06
C LYS A 71 9.49 17.89 0.17
N ILE A 72 8.90 16.85 0.76
CA ILE A 72 9.41 16.16 1.95
C ILE A 72 8.74 14.79 2.11
N ALA A 73 9.55 13.74 2.21
CA ALA A 73 9.07 12.36 2.35
C ALA A 73 8.86 11.93 3.81
N HIS A 74 9.74 12.36 4.72
CA HIS A 74 9.69 11.92 6.12
C HIS A 74 10.39 12.89 7.06
N THR A 75 9.80 13.12 8.24
CA THR A 75 10.33 14.04 9.27
C THR A 75 10.42 13.41 10.66
N SER A 76 10.29 12.09 10.79
CA SER A 76 10.05 11.42 12.08
C SER A 76 8.79 11.95 12.79
N MET A 77 8.54 11.46 14.00
CA MET A 77 7.49 11.98 14.88
C MET A 77 7.94 13.21 15.68
N LEU A 78 9.21 13.64 15.55
CA LEU A 78 9.77 14.76 16.31
C LEU A 78 9.32 16.12 15.78
N TYR A 79 8.88 16.19 14.52
CA TYR A 79 8.45 17.43 13.88
C TYR A 79 7.02 17.29 13.36
N LEU A 80 6.24 18.37 13.48
CA LEU A 80 4.91 18.45 12.91
C LEU A 80 4.98 18.56 11.38
N ASN A 81 4.00 17.96 10.69
CA ASN A 81 3.77 18.20 9.27
C ASN A 81 2.30 18.54 9.03
N ALA A 82 2.04 19.56 8.21
CA ALA A 82 0.69 20.03 7.92
C ALA A 82 -0.22 18.95 7.30
N PRO A 83 0.25 18.08 6.37
CA PRO A 83 -0.60 17.05 5.78
C PRO A 83 -1.20 16.07 6.80
N ALA A 84 -0.46 15.69 7.85
CA ALA A 84 -0.98 14.80 8.88
C ALA A 84 -2.11 15.44 9.70
N VAL A 85 -2.02 16.73 9.99
CA VAL A 85 -3.09 17.47 10.72
C VAL A 85 -4.34 17.56 9.84
N GLU A 86 -4.19 18.02 8.60
CA GLU A 86 -5.29 18.15 7.65
C GLU A 86 -5.98 16.80 7.37
N LEU A 87 -5.21 15.71 7.30
CA LEU A 87 -5.76 14.36 7.13
C LEU A 87 -6.52 13.92 8.39
N ALA A 88 -5.97 14.18 9.58
CA ALA A 88 -6.64 13.82 10.82
C ALA A 88 -7.99 14.52 10.97
N GLU A 89 -8.05 15.84 10.70
CA GLU A 89 -9.30 16.61 10.73
C GLU A 89 -10.34 16.05 9.74
N LYS A 90 -9.92 15.71 8.52
CA LYS A 90 -10.82 15.11 7.51
C LYS A 90 -11.38 13.77 7.96
N ILE A 91 -10.55 12.88 8.53
CA ILE A 91 -11.00 11.56 8.98
C ILE A 91 -11.95 11.70 10.18
N ILE A 92 -11.59 12.52 11.18
CA ILE A 92 -12.43 12.79 12.36
C ILE A 92 -13.80 13.31 11.94
N GLY A 93 -13.86 14.21 10.96
CA GLY A 93 -15.12 14.72 10.41
C GLY A 93 -16.03 13.67 9.75
N THR A 94 -15.56 12.43 9.56
CA THR A 94 -16.32 11.33 8.94
C THR A 94 -16.67 10.20 9.91
N CYS A 95 -16.25 10.26 11.17
CA CYS A 95 -16.47 9.18 12.13
C CYS A 95 -16.74 9.70 13.56
N PHE A 96 -16.84 8.80 14.53
CA PHE A 96 -17.15 9.14 15.92
C PHE A 96 -15.93 9.56 16.74
N ALA A 97 -14.71 9.41 16.19
CA ALA A 97 -13.48 9.56 16.96
C ALA A 97 -13.12 11.04 17.16
N ASP A 98 -12.66 11.41 18.36
CA ASP A 98 -12.18 12.77 18.66
C ASP A 98 -10.69 12.96 18.35
N GLN A 99 -9.91 11.86 18.32
CA GLN A 99 -8.47 11.86 18.12
C GLN A 99 -8.03 10.65 17.29
N LEU A 100 -6.87 10.77 16.63
CA LEU A 100 -6.31 9.72 15.77
C LEU A 100 -4.84 9.45 16.08
N TYR A 101 -4.44 8.22 15.80
CA TYR A 101 -3.06 7.75 15.81
C TYR A 101 -2.73 7.17 14.43
N PHE A 102 -1.69 7.69 13.78
CA PHE A 102 -1.19 7.16 12.52
C PHE A 102 -0.13 6.07 12.74
N CYS A 103 -0.25 4.99 11.98
CA CYS A 103 0.73 3.90 11.90
C CYS A 103 0.75 3.35 10.46
N ASN A 104 1.62 2.37 10.19
CA ASN A 104 1.92 1.94 8.82
C ASN A 104 1.15 0.68 8.42
N SER A 105 0.69 -0.11 9.39
CA SER A 105 0.04 -1.39 9.12
C SER A 105 -1.15 -1.65 10.04
N GLY A 106 -2.05 -2.52 9.59
CA GLY A 106 -3.18 -2.99 10.42
C GLY A 106 -2.72 -3.73 11.68
N ALA A 107 -1.55 -4.39 11.65
CA ALA A 107 -0.98 -5.03 12.82
C ALA A 107 -0.57 -4.00 13.89
N GLU A 108 0.13 -2.94 13.50
CA GLU A 108 0.48 -1.82 14.39
C GLU A 108 -0.77 -1.11 14.94
N ALA A 109 -1.79 -0.93 14.10
CA ALA A 109 -3.05 -0.32 14.52
C ALA A 109 -3.74 -1.14 15.63
N ASN A 110 -3.80 -2.47 15.47
CA ASN A 110 -4.38 -3.36 16.47
C ASN A 110 -3.57 -3.39 17.76
N GLU A 111 -2.23 -3.44 17.68
CA GLU A 111 -1.36 -3.36 18.86
C GLU A 111 -1.53 -2.03 19.61
N ALA A 112 -1.60 -0.91 18.89
CA ALA A 112 -1.86 0.40 19.48
C ALA A 112 -3.24 0.43 20.17
N ALA A 113 -4.29 -0.09 19.52
CA ALA A 113 -5.63 -0.15 20.09
C ALA A 113 -5.67 -0.98 21.38
N ILE A 114 -5.03 -2.16 21.40
CA ILE A 114 -4.93 -3.00 22.60
C ILE A 114 -4.21 -2.26 23.73
N LYS A 115 -3.12 -1.57 23.43
CA LYS A 115 -2.36 -0.79 24.42
C LYS A 115 -3.13 0.40 24.97
N VAL A 116 -3.94 1.07 24.13
CA VAL A 116 -4.81 2.17 24.56
C VAL A 116 -5.94 1.64 25.46
N ALA A 117 -6.56 0.52 25.08
CA ALA A 117 -7.68 -0.05 25.83
C ALA A 117 -7.28 -0.66 27.19
N ARG A 118 -6.00 -1.04 27.36
CA ARG A 118 -5.47 -1.65 28.60
C ARG A 118 -4.82 -0.66 29.56
N ARG A 119 -4.72 0.62 29.20
CA ARG A 119 -4.30 1.69 30.11
C ARG A 119 -5.47 2.13 30.98
#